data_AF-A0A3M2MEQ0-F1
#
_entry.id   AF-A0A3M2MEQ0-F1
#
_cell.length_a   1.000
_cell.length_b   1.000
_cell.length_c   1.000
_cell.angle_alpha   90.00
_cell.angle_beta   90.00
_cell.angle_gamma   90.00
#
_symmetry.space_group_name_H-M   'P 1'
#
loop_
_entity.id
_entity.type
_entity.pdbx_description
1 polymer ?
#
loop_
_entity_poly.entity_id
_entity_poly.type
_entity_poly.pdbx_seq_one_letter_code
_entity_poly.pdbx_strand_id
1 'polypeptide(L)'
;MSRETHQGLRCPHCETPLTLVTAPTHDHSPATPDAFPPPPPAPAPTTIGTGLPLRVRDESPPPVAEVLAEYAGRSKDPLINARGMARVRESLERGRSAAAQRRLAQRTARRTIRSA
;
A
#
# COMPACT_ATOMS: atom_id res chain seq x y z
N MET A 1 -33.87 -9.97 -27.18
CA MET A 1 -33.51 -9.92 -25.75
C MET A 1 -34.44 -8.91 -25.10
N SER A 2 -35.42 -9.39 -24.34
CA SER A 2 -36.39 -8.53 -23.64
C SER A 2 -35.66 -7.73 -22.56
N ARG A 3 -35.89 -6.41 -22.55
CA ARG A 3 -35.41 -5.52 -21.48
C ARG A 3 -36.60 -5.30 -20.56
N GLU A 4 -36.82 -6.19 -19.59
CA GLU A 4 -37.79 -5.95 -18.54
C GLU A 4 -37.32 -4.77 -17.65
N THR A 5 -37.86 -3.58 -17.91
CA THR A 5 -37.78 -2.45 -16.99
C THR A 5 -38.72 -2.68 -15.82
N HIS A 6 -38.19 -3.14 -14.68
CA HIS A 6 -38.99 -3.34 -13.47
C HIS A 6 -39.26 -2.00 -12.78
N GLN A 7 -40.52 -1.54 -12.80
CA GLN A 7 -40.93 -0.25 -12.22
C GLN A 7 -40.66 -0.13 -10.70
N GLY A 8 -40.38 -1.23 -10.01
CA GLY A 8 -40.12 -1.26 -8.56
C GLY A 8 -38.66 -1.03 -8.14
N LEU A 9 -37.69 -1.07 -9.07
CA LEU A 9 -36.27 -0.89 -8.75
C LEU A 9 -35.82 0.52 -9.18
N ARG A 10 -35.85 1.46 -8.25
CA ARG A 10 -35.38 2.84 -8.47
C ARG A 10 -34.11 3.13 -7.67
N CYS A 11 -33.23 3.93 -8.24
CA CYS A 11 -32.08 4.45 -7.52
C CYS A 11 -32.57 5.33 -6.35
N PRO A 12 -32.16 5.08 -5.10
CA PRO A 12 -32.60 5.90 -3.95
C PRO A 12 -32.06 7.33 -3.99
N HIS A 13 -31.14 7.65 -4.91
CA HIS A 13 -30.47 8.94 -4.96
C HIS A 13 -31.02 9.90 -6.03
N CYS A 14 -31.51 9.36 -7.15
CA CYS A 14 -31.98 10.15 -8.29
C CYS A 14 -33.31 9.62 -8.89
N GLU A 15 -33.93 8.64 -8.23
CA GLU A 15 -35.21 8.01 -8.59
C GLU A 15 -35.29 7.42 -10.01
N THR A 16 -34.16 7.24 -10.69
CA THR A 16 -34.13 6.68 -12.05
C THR A 16 -34.45 5.18 -12.03
N PRO A 17 -35.25 4.68 -13.00
CA PRO A 17 -35.55 3.26 -13.11
C PRO A 17 -34.27 2.47 -13.46
N LEU A 18 -34.03 1.38 -12.74
CA LEU A 18 -32.89 0.51 -12.93
C LEU A 18 -33.26 -0.65 -13.86
N THR A 19 -32.35 -0.99 -14.77
CA THR A 19 -32.47 -2.16 -15.65
C THR A 19 -31.58 -3.28 -15.13
N LEU A 20 -32.16 -4.45 -14.90
CA LEU A 20 -31.40 -5.64 -14.55
C LEU A 20 -30.74 -6.20 -15.81
N VAL A 21 -29.43 -6.39 -15.77
CA VAL A 21 -28.68 -7.12 -16.78
C VAL A 21 -28.29 -8.45 -16.15
N THR A 22 -28.72 -9.56 -16.73
CA THR A 22 -28.28 -10.89 -16.30
C THR A 22 -26.78 -11.00 -16.54
N ALA A 23 -26.03 -11.16 -15.45
CA ALA A 23 -24.62 -11.51 -15.55
C ALA A 23 -24.50 -12.92 -16.15
N PRO A 24 -23.57 -13.16 -17.08
CA PRO A 24 -23.26 -14.53 -17.48
C PRO A 24 -22.75 -15.28 -16.25
N THR A 25 -23.38 -16.42 -15.94
CA THR A 25 -22.92 -17.35 -14.92
C THR A 25 -21.52 -17.81 -15.31
N HIS A 26 -20.48 -17.32 -14.63
CA HIS A 26 -19.18 -17.97 -14.66
C HIS A 26 -19.29 -19.24 -13.82
N ASP A 27 -19.78 -20.30 -14.46
CA ASP A 27 -19.64 -21.66 -13.96
C ASP A 27 -18.15 -21.96 -13.83
N HIS A 28 -17.74 -22.27 -12.62
CA HIS A 28 -16.38 -22.62 -12.26
C HIS A 28 -15.98 -23.92 -12.98
N SER A 29 -15.25 -23.82 -14.10
CA SER A 29 -14.61 -24.94 -14.78
C SER A 29 -13.16 -24.62 -15.07
N PRO A 30 -12.19 -25.45 -14.66
CA PRO A 30 -10.78 -25.20 -14.91
C PRO A 30 -10.42 -25.79 -16.28
N ALA A 31 -10.35 -24.94 -17.32
CA ALA A 31 -9.80 -25.35 -18.61
C ALA A 31 -9.04 -24.21 -19.30
N THR A 32 -7.72 -24.39 -19.34
CA THR A 32 -6.73 -23.93 -20.35
C THR A 32 -6.60 -22.43 -20.68
N PRO A 33 -5.37 -21.87 -20.58
CA PRO A 33 -5.09 -20.50 -20.97
C PRO A 33 -4.72 -20.44 -22.46
N ASP A 34 -5.70 -20.27 -23.34
CA ASP A 34 -5.41 -19.78 -24.68
C ASP A 34 -6.65 -19.10 -25.29
N ALA A 35 -6.39 -18.08 -26.11
CA ALA A 35 -7.33 -17.16 -26.74
C ALA A 35 -7.83 -15.98 -25.87
N PHE A 36 -6.96 -14.97 -25.74
CA PHE A 36 -7.40 -13.57 -25.55
C PHE A 36 -8.29 -13.15 -26.75
N PRO A 37 -9.55 -12.74 -26.56
CA PRO A 37 -10.26 -12.03 -27.63
C PRO A 37 -9.69 -10.61 -27.78
N PRO A 38 -9.61 -10.06 -29.01
CA PRO A 38 -9.08 -8.71 -29.23
C PRO A 38 -9.97 -7.65 -28.57
N PRO A 39 -9.40 -6.57 -28.02
CA PRO A 39 -10.18 -5.52 -27.38
C PRO A 39 -11.04 -4.77 -28.42
N PRO A 40 -12.30 -4.42 -28.10
CA PRO A 40 -13.13 -3.59 -28.97
C PRO A 40 -12.55 -2.16 -29.10
N PRO A 41 -12.79 -1.46 -30.23
CA PRO A 41 -12.25 -0.12 -30.47
C PRO A 41 -12.79 0.89 -29.45
N ALA A 42 -11.87 1.67 -28.87
CA ALA A 42 -12.14 2.69 -27.87
C ALA A 42 -12.95 3.88 -28.45
N PRO A 43 -13.94 4.43 -27.73
CA PRO A 43 -14.54 5.71 -28.10
C PRO A 43 -13.56 6.86 -27.82
N ALA A 44 -13.51 7.82 -28.75
CA ALA A 44 -12.63 8.99 -28.75
C ALA A 44 -12.78 9.86 -27.47
N PRO A 45 -11.72 10.57 -27.04
CA PRO A 45 -11.79 11.44 -25.87
C PRO A 45 -12.65 12.68 -26.14
N THR A 46 -13.82 12.73 -25.54
CA THR A 46 -14.65 13.93 -25.47
C THR A 46 -13.91 14.99 -24.65
N THR A 47 -13.46 16.04 -25.33
CA THR A 47 -12.92 17.25 -24.70
C THR A 47 -14.06 18.01 -24.03
N ILE A 48 -14.13 17.95 -22.69
CA ILE A 48 -14.98 18.83 -21.89
C ILE A 48 -14.07 19.90 -21.28
N GLY A 49 -14.29 21.14 -21.71
CA GLY A 49 -13.52 22.30 -21.28
C GLY A 49 -13.94 22.84 -19.91
N THR A 50 -13.02 23.64 -19.36
CA THR A 50 -13.21 24.68 -18.31
C THR A 50 -13.63 24.22 -16.92
N GLY A 51 -12.63 24.05 -16.05
CA GLY A 51 -12.74 24.17 -14.59
C GLY A 51 -11.39 24.60 -14.02
N LEU A 52 -11.41 25.55 -13.09
CA LEU A 52 -10.26 26.18 -12.39
C LEU A 52 -9.19 25.16 -11.94
N PRO A 53 -7.91 25.57 -11.70
CA PRO A 53 -6.90 24.66 -11.19
C PRO A 53 -7.26 24.21 -9.77
N LEU A 54 -7.96 23.08 -9.66
CA LEU A 54 -8.01 22.32 -8.42
C LEU A 54 -6.58 21.95 -8.09
N ARG A 55 -6.10 22.39 -6.92
CA ARG A 55 -4.89 21.81 -6.34
C ARG A 55 -5.16 20.32 -6.17
N VAL A 56 -4.56 19.52 -7.05
CA VAL A 56 -4.45 18.07 -6.90
C VAL A 56 -3.71 17.86 -5.59
N ARG A 57 -4.47 17.67 -4.52
CA ARG A 57 -3.97 17.01 -3.33
C ARG A 57 -3.63 15.62 -3.86
N ASP A 58 -2.34 15.32 -3.98
CA ASP A 58 -1.83 13.97 -4.26
C ASP A 58 -2.22 13.07 -3.09
N GLU A 59 -3.51 12.82 -2.93
CA GLU A 59 -4.04 11.77 -2.09
C GLU A 59 -3.89 10.48 -2.90
N SER A 60 -2.63 10.09 -3.12
CA SER A 60 -2.31 8.77 -3.61
C SER A 60 -2.98 7.78 -2.66
N PRO A 61 -3.81 6.86 -3.17
CA PRO A 61 -4.47 5.89 -2.31
C PRO A 61 -3.42 5.15 -1.47
N PRO A 62 -3.76 4.80 -0.22
CA PRO A 62 -2.84 4.14 0.68
C PRO A 62 -2.30 2.87 0.02
N PRO A 63 -1.00 2.59 0.15
CA PRO A 63 -0.42 1.40 -0.46
C PRO A 63 -1.17 0.17 0.04
N VAL A 64 -1.41 -0.77 -0.87
CA VAL A 64 -2.19 -2.00 -0.59
C VAL A 64 -1.63 -2.74 0.63
N ALA A 65 -0.32 -2.68 0.87
CA ALA A 65 0.33 -3.26 2.04
C ALA A 65 -0.15 -2.67 3.38
N GLU A 66 -0.41 -1.35 3.44
CA GLU A 66 -0.96 -0.70 4.64
C GLU A 66 -2.42 -1.11 4.85
N VAL A 67 -3.22 -1.16 3.79
CA VAL A 67 -4.62 -1.61 3.83
C VAL A 67 -4.72 -3.07 4.29
N LEU A 68 -3.86 -3.95 3.76
CA LEU A 68 -3.81 -5.34 4.18
C LEU A 68 -3.27 -5.50 5.61
N ALA A 69 -2.34 -4.65 6.05
CA ALA A 69 -1.87 -4.65 7.42
C ALA A 69 -2.99 -4.23 8.38
N GLU A 70 -3.76 -3.22 8.04
CA GLU A 70 -4.92 -2.78 8.82
C GLU A 70 -6.00 -3.87 8.88
N TYR A 71 -6.34 -4.48 7.74
CA TYR A 71 -7.27 -5.62 7.69
C TYR A 71 -6.78 -6.82 8.52
N ALA A 72 -5.47 -7.05 8.56
CA ALA A 72 -4.87 -8.12 9.36
C ALA A 72 -4.59 -7.73 10.82
N GLY A 73 -5.00 -6.54 11.28
CA GLY A 73 -4.74 -6.05 12.64
C GLY A 73 -3.24 -5.81 12.95
N ARG A 74 -2.43 -5.65 11.91
CA ARG A 74 -0.96 -5.45 11.96
C ARG A 74 -0.52 -4.03 11.63
N SER A 75 -1.40 -3.03 11.72
CA SER A 75 -1.00 -1.63 11.60
C SER A 75 -0.06 -1.27 12.77
N LYS A 76 1.19 -0.92 12.46
CA LYS A 76 2.16 -0.46 13.47
C LYS A 76 2.13 1.06 13.50
N ASP A 77 1.89 1.62 14.68
CA ASP A 77 2.02 3.07 14.89
C ASP A 77 3.43 3.54 14.49
N PRO A 78 3.56 4.40 13.47
CA PRO A 78 4.85 4.85 12.98
C PRO A 78 5.65 5.60 14.05
N LEU A 79 5.01 6.29 15.00
CA LEU A 79 5.69 7.00 16.07
C LEU A 79 6.31 6.04 17.08
N ILE A 80 5.61 4.96 17.43
CA ILE A 80 6.14 3.91 18.31
C ILE A 80 7.32 3.21 17.62
N ASN A 81 7.20 2.90 16.33
CA ASN A 81 8.27 2.29 15.56
C ASN A 81 9.51 3.22 15.50
N ALA A 82 9.32 4.51 15.20
CA ALA A 82 10.41 5.48 15.17
C ALA A 82 11.14 5.59 16.53
N ARG A 83 10.39 5.61 17.64
CA ARG A 83 10.97 5.60 18.99
C ARG A 83 11.75 4.32 19.28
N GLY A 84 11.23 3.16 18.87
CA GLY A 84 11.92 1.88 19.00
C GLY A 84 13.24 1.87 18.24
N MET A 85 13.23 2.33 16.99
CA MET A 85 14.42 2.44 16.15
C MET A 85 15.45 3.42 16.71
N ALA A 86 15.01 4.53 17.32
CA ALA A 86 15.90 5.46 18.01
C ALA A 86 16.66 4.78 19.18
N ARG A 87 15.96 4.00 20.01
CA ARG A 87 16.59 3.26 21.12
C ARG A 87 17.58 2.20 20.63
N VAL A 88 17.27 1.51 19.52
CA VAL A 88 18.19 0.54 18.91
C VAL A 88 19.47 1.22 18.45
N ARG A 89 19.37 2.37 17.77
CA ARG A 89 20.53 3.16 17.33
C ARG A 89 21.39 3.61 18.53
N GLU A 90 20.76 4.13 19.58
CA GLU A 90 21.45 4.54 20.80
C GLU A 90 22.20 3.36 21.45
N SER A 91 21.56 2.20 21.54
CA SER A 91 22.17 0.98 22.10
C SER A 91 23.39 0.53 21.28
N LEU A 92 23.29 0.55 19.95
CA LEU A 92 24.41 0.22 19.08
C LEU A 92 25.58 1.19 19.24
N GLU A 93 25.30 2.49 19.35
CA GLU A 93 26.35 3.49 19.53
C GLU A 93 27.03 3.38 20.90
N ARG A 94 26.24 3.11 21.96
CA ARG A 94 26.76 2.78 23.29
C ARG A 94 27.64 1.52 23.25
N GLY A 95 27.23 0.50 22.51
CA GLY A 95 28.03 -0.71 22.32
C GLY A 95 29.36 -0.45 21.60
N ARG A 96 29.33 0.36 20.53
CA ARG A 96 30.54 0.75 19.77
C ARG A 96 31.51 1.55 20.62
N SER A 97 31.03 2.56 21.34
CA SER A 97 31.88 3.39 22.22
C SER A 97 32.51 2.56 23.34
N ALA A 98 31.74 1.69 24.01
CA ALA A 98 32.28 0.78 25.02
C ALA A 98 33.31 -0.20 24.45
N ALA A 99 33.10 -0.71 23.23
CA ALA A 99 34.08 -1.56 22.54
C ALA A 99 35.36 -0.78 22.19
N ALA A 100 35.24 0.47 21.75
CA ALA A 100 36.39 1.34 21.48
C ALA A 100 37.20 1.62 22.75
N GLN A 101 36.54 1.95 23.86
CA GLN A 101 37.20 2.14 25.16
C GLN A 101 37.97 0.90 25.61
N ARG A 102 37.36 -0.30 25.50
CA ARG A 102 38.04 -1.57 25.84
C ARG A 102 39.29 -1.79 24.98
N ARG A 103 39.23 -1.49 23.67
CA ARG A 103 40.39 -1.60 22.79
C ARG A 103 41.50 -0.63 23.17
N LEU A 104 41.16 0.60 23.57
CA LEU A 104 42.15 1.57 24.06
C LEU A 104 42.80 1.10 25.36
N ALA A 105 42.01 0.64 26.33
CA ALA A 105 42.53 0.09 27.59
C ALA A 105 43.43 -1.13 27.39
N GLN A 106 43.08 -2.02 26.46
CA GLN A 106 43.93 -3.16 26.11
C GLN A 106 45.25 -2.73 25.46
N ARG A 107 45.23 -1.68 24.62
CA ARG A 107 46.44 -1.14 24.00
C ARG A 107 47.36 -0.49 25.02
N THR A 108 46.82 0.28 25.98
CA THR A 108 47.61 0.88 27.04
C THR A 108 48.22 -0.19 27.94
N ALA A 109 47.44 -1.18 28.39
CA ALA A 109 47.93 -2.29 29.19
C ALA A 109 49.03 -3.12 28.49
N ARG A 110 48.90 -3.35 27.18
CA ARG A 110 49.97 -4.03 26.40
C ARG A 110 51.25 -3.20 26.29
N ARG A 111 51.12 -1.87 26.21
CA ARG A 111 52.29 -0.98 26.15
C ARG A 111 53.03 -0.97 27.48
N THR A 112 52.34 -0.91 28.61
CA THR A 112 52.96 -0.92 29.94
C THR A 112 53.69 -2.23 30.23
N ILE A 113 53.15 -3.38 29.79
CA ILE A 113 53.83 -4.68 29.93
C ILE A 113 55.09 -4.77 29.05
N ARG A 114 55.09 -4.13 27.87
CA ARG A 114 56.22 -4.17 26.93
C ARG A 114 57.37 -3.24 27.34
N SER A 115 57.08 -2.16 28.05
CA SER A 115 58.09 -1.17 28.49
C SER A 115 58.65 -1.44 29.89
N ALA A 116 58.22 -2.51 30.55
CA ALA A 116 58.75 -3.01 31.81
C ALA A 116 59.67 -4.21 31.54
#